data_AF-A0A523JAG1-F1
#
_entry.id   AF-A0A523JAG1-F1
#
_cell.length_a   1.000
_cell.length_b   1.000
_cell.length_c   1.000
_cell.angle_alpha   90.00
_cell.angle_beta   90.00
_cell.angle_gamma   90.00
#
_symmetry.space_group_name_H-M   'P 1'
#
loop_
_entity.id
_entity.type
_entity.pdbx_description
1 polymer ?
#
loop_
_entity_poly.entity_id
_entity_poly.type
_entity_poly.pdbx_seq_one_letter_code
_entity_poly.pdbx_strand_id
1 'polypeptide(L)'
;MSAVRTGLGIAAIASLLIGPVGAWAGSFGPTLAIGQVVAQHAGESALVEVTGNFGFDDALQVDFPVNLVIYQGKEFVRYPLGGEPSSGSFIPLQSGLVARQILHLEANSEFEAEAEIVRLEPKRLLVSLPPKFEDGSITAVLYVIDPTEGPFLSNAVSTTLGAGAGP
;
A
#
# COMPACT_ATOMS: atom_id res chain seq x y z
N MET A 1 -41.10 26.20 72.18
CA MET A 1 -40.79 24.87 71.60
C MET A 1 -40.94 25.01 70.10
N SER A 2 -39.81 25.11 69.39
CA SER A 2 -39.75 25.53 67.97
C SER A 2 -39.88 24.31 67.06
N ALA A 3 -40.83 24.34 66.12
CA ALA A 3 -41.08 23.26 65.17
C ALA A 3 -40.33 23.50 63.86
N VAL A 4 -39.47 22.55 63.50
CA VAL A 4 -38.77 22.43 62.23
C VAL A 4 -39.78 22.24 61.09
N ARG A 5 -39.66 23.02 60.01
CA ARG A 5 -40.30 22.73 58.73
C ARG A 5 -39.27 22.83 57.61
N THR A 6 -38.84 21.64 57.18
CA THR A 6 -38.04 21.33 55.99
C THR A 6 -38.82 21.70 54.73
N GLY A 7 -38.22 22.50 53.84
CA GLY A 7 -38.74 22.80 52.51
C GLY A 7 -37.68 22.50 51.45
N LEU A 8 -37.74 21.29 50.88
CA LEU A 8 -36.95 20.86 49.72
C LEU A 8 -37.54 21.51 48.46
N GLY A 9 -36.78 22.37 47.77
CA GLY A 9 -37.11 22.85 46.43
C GLY A 9 -36.23 22.15 45.40
N ILE A 10 -36.76 21.15 44.71
CA ILE A 10 -36.08 20.37 43.67
C ILE A 10 -36.12 21.18 42.36
N ALA A 11 -34.97 21.65 41.89
CA ALA A 11 -34.79 22.16 40.54
C ALA A 11 -34.36 20.99 39.63
N ALA A 12 -35.28 20.43 38.86
CA ALA A 12 -34.96 19.43 37.84
C ALA A 12 -34.68 20.15 36.51
N ILE A 13 -33.39 20.26 36.18
CA ILE A 13 -32.88 20.73 34.89
C ILE A 13 -33.26 19.67 33.84
N ALA A 14 -34.05 20.07 32.84
CA ALA A 14 -34.37 19.25 31.68
C ALA A 14 -33.12 19.12 30.79
N SER A 15 -32.33 18.07 31.01
CA SER A 15 -31.21 17.71 30.16
C SER A 15 -31.73 17.17 28.82
N LEU A 16 -31.63 18.00 27.79
CA LEU A 16 -31.87 17.69 26.39
C LEU A 16 -30.87 16.59 25.95
N LEU A 17 -31.34 15.36 25.78
CA LEU A 17 -30.57 14.24 25.23
C LEU A 17 -30.36 14.48 23.72
N ILE A 18 -29.34 15.26 23.38
CA ILE A 18 -28.78 15.27 22.03
C ILE A 18 -27.90 14.01 21.95
N GLY A 19 -28.48 12.93 21.42
CA GLY A 19 -27.70 11.73 21.11
C GLY A 19 -26.56 12.06 20.15
N PRO A 20 -25.43 11.34 20.20
CA PRO A 20 -24.34 11.58 19.27
C PRO A 20 -24.85 11.34 17.85
N VAL A 21 -25.01 12.41 17.09
CA VAL A 21 -25.10 12.32 15.64
C VAL A 21 -23.77 11.73 15.21
N GLY A 22 -23.79 10.46 14.80
CA GLY A 22 -22.63 9.81 14.22
C GLY A 22 -22.15 10.67 13.06
N ALA A 23 -21.06 11.40 13.29
CA ALA A 23 -20.32 12.00 12.21
C ALA A 23 -19.79 10.84 11.38
N TRP A 24 -20.36 10.62 10.20
CA TRP A 24 -19.73 9.81 9.18
C TRP A 24 -18.45 10.55 8.81
N ALA A 25 -17.35 10.18 9.46
CA ALA A 25 -16.03 10.53 8.95
C ALA A 25 -16.02 10.03 7.51
N GLY A 26 -15.93 10.95 6.55
CA GLY A 26 -15.74 10.58 5.15
C GLY A 26 -14.50 9.70 5.10
N SER A 27 -14.68 8.45 4.69
CA SER A 27 -13.57 7.56 4.39
C SER A 27 -12.77 8.23 3.27
N PHE A 28 -11.63 8.81 3.60
CA PHE A 28 -10.69 9.27 2.60
C PHE A 28 -9.87 8.04 2.24
N GLY A 29 -10.28 7.37 1.16
CA GLY A 29 -9.55 6.22 0.65
C GLY A 29 -8.07 6.56 0.42
N PRO A 30 -7.20 5.55 0.47
CA PRO A 30 -5.77 5.72 0.42
C PRO A 30 -5.30 6.41 -0.87
N THR A 31 -4.50 7.46 -0.77
CA THR A 31 -3.96 8.17 -1.95
C THR A 31 -2.66 7.50 -2.40
N LEU A 32 -2.76 6.52 -3.28
CA LEU A 32 -1.64 5.85 -3.92
C LEU A 32 -1.38 6.41 -5.32
N ALA A 33 -0.15 6.85 -5.59
CA ALA A 33 0.25 7.35 -6.90
C ALA A 33 1.75 7.14 -7.12
N ILE A 34 2.13 6.60 -8.28
CA ILE A 34 3.53 6.52 -8.70
C ILE A 34 3.81 7.68 -9.64
N GLY A 35 4.80 8.51 -9.30
CA GLY A 35 5.27 9.60 -10.16
C GLY A 35 6.32 9.14 -11.15
N GLN A 36 7.26 8.31 -10.70
CA GLN A 36 8.40 7.86 -11.52
C GLN A 36 8.88 6.46 -11.11
N VAL A 37 9.36 5.71 -12.08
CA VAL A 37 10.08 4.44 -11.88
C VAL A 37 11.37 4.48 -12.68
N VAL A 38 12.49 4.23 -12.01
CA VAL A 38 13.82 4.12 -12.62
C VAL A 38 14.38 2.73 -12.30
N ALA A 39 14.84 2.02 -13.33
CA ALA A 39 15.39 0.68 -13.18
C ALA A 39 16.79 0.62 -13.79
N GLN A 40 17.70 -0.06 -13.10
CA GLN A 40 19.08 -0.22 -13.54
C GLN A 40 19.64 -1.55 -13.05
N HIS A 41 20.53 -2.17 -13.82
CA HIS A 41 21.29 -3.32 -13.35
C HIS A 41 22.28 -2.95 -12.24
N ALA A 42 22.47 -3.88 -11.32
CA ALA A 42 23.40 -3.82 -10.19
C ALA A 42 24.03 -5.21 -10.00
N GLY A 43 24.96 -5.57 -10.88
CA GLY A 43 25.51 -6.93 -10.93
C GLY A 43 24.55 -7.88 -11.65
N GLU A 44 24.23 -9.01 -11.02
CA GLU A 44 23.25 -9.99 -11.52
C GLU A 44 21.80 -9.62 -11.16
N SER A 45 21.60 -8.71 -10.21
CA SER A 45 20.30 -8.18 -9.82
C SER A 45 20.02 -6.84 -10.50
N ALA A 46 18.77 -6.39 -10.44
CA ALA A 46 18.41 -5.01 -10.81
C ALA A 46 17.96 -4.21 -9.59
N LEU A 47 18.23 -2.92 -9.58
CA LEU A 47 17.66 -1.98 -8.62
C LEU A 47 16.53 -1.21 -9.30
N VAL A 48 15.40 -1.13 -8.61
CA VAL A 48 14.24 -0.35 -9.06
C VAL A 48 13.90 0.68 -8.00
N GLU A 49 13.99 1.93 -8.41
CA GLU A 49 13.55 3.08 -7.63
C GLU A 49 12.15 3.52 -8.06
N VAL A 50 11.24 3.56 -7.11
CA VAL A 50 9.87 4.03 -7.27
C VAL A 50 9.70 5.31 -6.45
N THR A 51 9.39 6.41 -7.12
CA THR A 51 9.08 7.69 -6.46
C THR A 51 7.59 7.99 -6.60
N GLY A 52 6.92 8.34 -5.52
CA GLY A 52 5.47 8.54 -5.52
C GLY A 52 4.86 8.92 -4.18
N ASN A 53 3.53 8.90 -4.10
CA ASN A 53 2.80 8.90 -2.85
C ASN A 53 2.30 7.48 -2.58
N PHE A 54 2.69 6.91 -1.44
CA PHE A 54 2.28 5.58 -1.02
C PHE A 54 1.69 5.58 0.39
N GLY A 55 1.27 6.75 0.89
CA GLY A 55 0.76 6.88 2.25
C GLY A 55 1.81 6.46 3.28
N PHE A 56 3.05 6.95 3.18
CA PHE A 56 4.19 6.52 4.00
C PHE A 56 3.88 6.54 5.51
N ASP A 57 3.27 7.63 5.99
CA ASP A 57 2.90 7.76 7.41
C ASP A 57 1.84 6.73 7.82
N ASP A 58 0.94 6.36 6.91
CA ASP A 58 -0.07 5.32 7.12
C ASP A 58 0.59 3.93 7.04
N ALA A 59 1.49 3.71 6.09
CA ALA A 59 2.24 2.46 5.90
C ALA A 59 3.16 2.11 7.08
N LEU A 60 3.60 3.12 7.83
CA LEU A 60 4.33 2.93 9.09
C LEU A 60 3.39 2.71 10.29
N GLN A 61 2.11 3.08 10.18
CA GLN A 61 1.12 2.74 11.18
C GLN A 61 0.72 1.27 11.01
N VAL A 62 0.60 0.58 12.14
CA VAL A 62 0.14 -0.81 12.18
C VAL A 62 -1.28 -0.81 11.59
N ASP A 63 -1.49 -1.58 10.51
CA ASP A 63 -2.75 -1.82 9.77
C ASP A 63 -2.90 -1.20 8.37
N PHE A 64 -1.84 -0.69 7.74
CA PHE A 64 -1.88 -0.22 6.35
C PHE A 64 -0.94 -1.02 5.41
N PRO A 65 -1.38 -2.19 4.91
CA PRO A 65 -0.53 -3.14 4.20
C PRO A 65 -0.30 -2.73 2.73
N VAL A 66 0.51 -1.69 2.52
CA VAL A 66 0.90 -1.26 1.17
C VAL A 66 1.81 -2.32 0.56
N ASN A 67 1.53 -2.67 -0.68
CA ASN A 67 2.32 -3.59 -1.48
C ASN A 67 2.77 -2.90 -2.76
N LEU A 68 4.04 -3.03 -3.10
CA LEU A 68 4.54 -2.75 -4.45
C LEU A 68 4.56 -4.05 -5.24
N VAL A 69 4.04 -4.05 -6.46
CA VAL A 69 4.24 -5.14 -7.44
C VAL A 69 5.04 -4.60 -8.60
N ILE A 70 6.13 -5.29 -8.94
CA ILE A 70 6.86 -5.11 -10.19
C ILE A 70 6.67 -6.35 -11.04
N TYR A 71 6.34 -6.19 -12.32
CA TYR A 71 6.14 -7.32 -13.22
C TYR A 71 6.70 -7.08 -14.62
N GLN A 72 7.04 -8.19 -15.28
CA GLN A 72 7.50 -8.28 -16.66
C GLN A 72 6.74 -9.42 -17.35
N GLY A 73 5.84 -9.08 -18.27
CA GLY A 73 4.94 -10.05 -18.87
C GLY A 73 4.01 -10.67 -17.82
N LYS A 74 4.21 -11.95 -17.51
CA LYS A 74 3.47 -12.68 -16.47
C LYS A 74 4.24 -12.86 -15.16
N GLU A 75 5.55 -12.65 -15.17
CA GLU A 75 6.39 -12.84 -13.99
C GLU A 75 6.32 -11.58 -13.12
N PHE A 76 6.21 -11.76 -11.80
CA PHE A 76 6.11 -10.64 -10.87
C PHE A 76 6.90 -10.88 -9.59
N VAL A 77 7.19 -9.76 -8.91
CA VAL A 77 7.66 -9.71 -7.53
C VAL A 77 6.79 -8.70 -6.80
N ARG A 78 6.36 -9.09 -5.59
CA ARG A 78 5.56 -8.30 -4.68
C ARG A 78 6.40 -8.00 -3.43
N TYR A 79 6.43 -6.72 -3.06
CA TYR A 79 7.11 -6.17 -1.91
C TYR A 79 6.07 -5.59 -0.94
N PRO A 80 5.62 -6.36 0.06
CA PRO A 80 4.84 -5.81 1.16
C PRO A 80 5.72 -4.86 1.99
N LEU A 81 5.26 -3.63 2.22
CA LEU A 81 5.96 -2.71 3.13
C LEU A 81 5.87 -3.26 4.55
N GLY A 82 7.01 -3.66 5.11
CA GLY A 82 7.09 -4.30 6.42
C GLY A 82 6.93 -5.82 6.42
N GLY A 83 6.92 -6.47 5.25
CA GLY A 83 6.86 -7.92 5.13
C GLY A 83 7.96 -8.52 4.24
N GLU A 84 7.85 -9.81 3.99
CA GLU A 84 8.79 -10.55 3.13
C GLU A 84 8.38 -10.44 1.65
N PRO A 85 9.34 -10.15 0.75
CA PRO A 85 9.10 -10.21 -0.68
C PRO A 85 8.68 -11.60 -1.15
N SER A 86 7.82 -11.60 -2.16
CA SER A 86 7.30 -12.82 -2.78
C SER A 86 7.25 -12.66 -4.28
N SER A 87 7.31 -13.75 -5.03
CA SER A 87 7.32 -13.72 -6.48
C SER A 87 6.49 -14.85 -7.05
N GLY A 88 6.19 -14.76 -8.35
CA GLY A 88 5.40 -15.79 -9.02
C GLY A 88 5.08 -15.44 -10.45
N SER A 89 4.19 -16.24 -11.04
CA SER A 89 3.73 -16.09 -12.41
C SER A 89 2.22 -15.94 -12.43
N PHE A 90 1.71 -14.85 -13.00
CA PHE A 90 0.29 -14.52 -13.06
C PHE A 90 -0.09 -14.01 -14.45
N ILE A 91 -0.64 -14.91 -15.28
CA ILE A 91 -0.98 -14.65 -16.70
C ILE A 91 -1.74 -13.33 -16.92
N PRO A 92 -2.75 -12.95 -16.10
CA PRO A 92 -3.50 -11.73 -16.34
C PRO A 92 -2.68 -10.43 -16.34
N LEU A 93 -1.47 -10.42 -15.76
CA LEU A 93 -0.57 -9.25 -15.79
C LEU A 93 -0.18 -8.80 -17.20
N GLN A 94 -0.23 -9.70 -18.17
CA GLN A 94 0.01 -9.37 -19.58
C GLN A 94 -0.97 -8.32 -20.12
N SER A 95 -2.16 -8.21 -19.52
CA SER A 95 -3.18 -7.21 -19.87
C SER A 95 -3.22 -6.03 -18.89
N GLY A 96 -2.27 -5.96 -17.96
CA GLY A 96 -2.27 -5.01 -16.85
C GLY A 96 -3.03 -5.51 -15.62
N LEU A 97 -2.56 -5.07 -14.45
CA LEU A 97 -3.16 -5.41 -13.16
C LEU A 97 -4.43 -4.58 -12.90
N VAL A 98 -5.51 -5.24 -12.48
CA VAL A 98 -6.75 -4.58 -12.03
C VAL A 98 -7.21 -5.07 -10.66
N ALA A 99 -8.00 -4.26 -9.96
CA ALA A 99 -8.36 -4.47 -8.55
C ALA A 99 -8.90 -5.86 -8.21
N ARG A 100 -9.83 -6.38 -9.02
CA ARG A 100 -10.43 -7.72 -8.82
C ARG A 100 -9.43 -8.88 -8.88
N GLN A 101 -8.22 -8.66 -9.39
CA GLN A 101 -7.19 -9.69 -9.54
C GLN A 101 -6.23 -9.77 -8.34
N ILE A 102 -6.22 -8.78 -7.44
CA ILE A 102 -5.24 -8.69 -6.35
C ILE A 102 -5.23 -9.95 -5.48
N LEU A 103 -6.39 -10.43 -5.03
CA LEU A 103 -6.47 -11.65 -4.21
C LEU A 103 -5.95 -12.89 -4.94
N HIS A 104 -6.13 -12.97 -6.25
CA HIS A 104 -5.59 -14.07 -7.06
C HIS A 104 -4.07 -13.92 -7.22
N LEU A 105 -3.57 -12.70 -7.40
CA LEU A 105 -2.13 -12.42 -7.46
C LEU A 105 -1.43 -12.84 -6.17
N GLU A 106 -1.99 -12.50 -5.00
CA GLU A 106 -1.45 -12.90 -3.69
C GLU A 106 -1.41 -14.43 -3.53
N ALA A 107 -2.46 -15.12 -3.96
CA ALA A 107 -2.51 -16.58 -3.92
C ALA A 107 -1.53 -17.27 -4.88
N ASN A 108 -0.99 -16.57 -5.88
CA ASN A 108 0.00 -17.07 -6.84
C ASN A 108 1.42 -16.59 -6.51
N SER A 109 1.69 -16.21 -5.26
CA SER A 109 2.99 -15.74 -4.80
C SER A 109 3.66 -16.76 -3.87
N GLU A 110 4.97 -16.92 -4.03
CA GLU A 110 5.86 -17.73 -3.18
C GLU A 110 6.98 -16.84 -2.64
N PHE A 111 7.60 -17.21 -1.52
CA PHE A 111 8.69 -16.42 -0.94
C PHE A 111 9.87 -16.23 -1.93
N GLU A 112 10.40 -15.01 -2.00
CA GLU A 112 11.50 -14.65 -2.90
C GLU A 112 12.69 -14.11 -2.11
N ALA A 113 13.73 -14.93 -1.95
CA ALA A 113 14.89 -14.61 -1.11
C ALA A 113 15.82 -13.56 -1.72
N GLU A 114 15.82 -13.41 -3.05
CA GLU A 114 16.73 -12.51 -3.77
C GLU A 114 16.12 -11.12 -4.00
N ALA A 115 14.84 -10.94 -3.65
CA ALA A 115 14.15 -9.67 -3.68
C ALA A 115 14.19 -9.02 -2.28
N GLU A 116 14.47 -7.73 -2.23
CA GLU A 116 14.57 -6.99 -0.97
C GLU A 116 14.08 -5.56 -1.13
N ILE A 117 13.50 -5.00 -0.07
CA ILE A 117 13.35 -3.55 0.07
C ILE A 117 14.68 -2.99 0.59
N VAL A 118 15.52 -2.53 -0.33
CA VAL A 118 16.85 -1.97 -0.03
C VAL A 118 16.75 -0.65 0.73
N ARG A 119 15.74 0.17 0.40
CA ARG A 119 15.52 1.45 1.08
C ARG A 119 14.05 1.88 1.05
N LEU A 120 13.57 2.37 2.19
CA LEU A 120 12.25 2.96 2.33
C LEU A 120 12.38 4.37 2.95
N GLU A 121 12.03 5.38 2.17
CA GLU A 121 12.05 6.81 2.54
C GLU A 121 10.66 7.43 2.26
N PRO A 122 10.32 8.58 2.85
CA PRO A 122 9.13 9.32 2.45
C PRO A 122 9.14 9.57 0.94
N LYS A 123 8.12 9.05 0.24
CA LYS A 123 7.94 9.18 -1.22
C LYS A 123 8.95 8.49 -2.11
N ARG A 124 9.93 7.77 -1.56
CA ARG A 124 10.88 6.97 -2.34
C ARG A 124 11.04 5.54 -1.79
N LEU A 125 10.97 4.57 -2.68
CA LEU A 125 11.15 3.15 -2.40
C LEU A 125 12.20 2.61 -3.35
N LEU A 126 13.25 2.00 -2.82
CA LEU A 126 14.29 1.31 -3.59
C LEU A 126 14.20 -0.18 -3.28
N VAL A 127 14.06 -1.00 -4.32
CA VAL A 127 13.99 -2.46 -4.19
C VAL A 127 15.01 -3.13 -5.10
N SER A 128 15.45 -4.34 -4.71
CA SER A 128 16.18 -5.24 -5.59
C SER A 128 15.21 -6.18 -6.30
N LEU A 129 15.37 -6.31 -7.60
CA LEU A 129 14.74 -7.33 -8.42
C LEU A 129 15.67 -8.54 -8.54
N PRO A 130 15.11 -9.77 -8.46
CA PRO A 130 15.86 -11.00 -8.66
C PRO A 130 16.34 -11.13 -10.12
N PRO A 131 17.39 -11.93 -10.37
CA PRO A 131 18.08 -12.07 -11.67
C PRO A 131 17.19 -12.65 -12.79
N LYS A 132 16.01 -13.16 -12.47
CA LYS A 132 15.03 -13.67 -13.46
C LYS A 132 14.37 -12.59 -14.31
N PHE A 133 14.56 -11.31 -13.96
CA PHE A 133 14.08 -10.18 -14.76
C PHE A 133 15.12 -9.82 -15.81
N GLU A 134 14.73 -10.01 -17.08
CA GLU A 134 15.59 -9.75 -18.22
C GLU A 134 15.51 -8.28 -18.66
N ASP A 135 16.43 -7.87 -19.53
CA ASP A 135 16.33 -6.58 -20.20
C ASP A 135 14.98 -6.42 -20.91
N GLY A 136 14.33 -5.27 -20.70
CA GLY A 136 13.04 -4.97 -21.31
C GLY A 136 12.12 -4.12 -20.45
N SER A 137 10.86 -4.04 -20.86
CA SER A 137 9.87 -3.24 -20.13
C SER A 137 9.45 -3.95 -18.85
N ILE A 138 9.52 -3.24 -17.73
CA ILE A 138 8.93 -3.64 -16.45
C ILE A 138 7.83 -2.63 -16.08
N THR A 139 6.86 -3.05 -15.28
CA THR A 139 5.79 -2.18 -14.79
C THR A 139 5.66 -2.28 -13.28
N ALA A 140 5.56 -1.13 -12.62
CA ALA A 140 5.33 -1.01 -11.19
C ALA A 140 3.89 -0.56 -10.90
N VAL A 141 3.28 -1.15 -9.88
CA VAL A 141 1.96 -0.79 -9.35
C VAL A 141 1.99 -0.90 -7.83
N LEU A 142 1.47 0.10 -7.13
CA LEU A 142 1.20 0.02 -5.70
C LEU A 142 -0.24 -0.44 -5.49
N TYR A 143 -0.48 -1.22 -4.46
CA TYR A 143 -1.83 -1.54 -4.02
C TYR A 143 -1.92 -1.67 -2.50
N VAL A 144 -3.15 -1.57 -1.99
CA VAL A 144 -3.52 -1.92 -0.62
C VAL A 144 -4.86 -2.63 -0.64
N ILE A 145 -5.07 -3.58 0.26
CA ILE A 145 -6.37 -4.23 0.45
C ILE A 145 -6.99 -3.65 1.70
N ASP A 146 -7.96 -2.75 1.52
CA ASP A 146 -8.76 -2.29 2.64
C ASP A 146 -9.78 -3.37 3.02
N PRO A 147 -9.94 -3.72 4.31
CA PRO A 147 -10.86 -4.78 4.73
C PRO A 147 -12.34 -4.43 4.51
N THR A 148 -12.68 -3.14 4.37
CA THR A 148 -14.04 -2.64 4.21
C THR A 148 -14.35 -2.31 2.76
N GLU A 149 -13.43 -1.63 2.07
CA GLU A 149 -13.63 -1.09 0.72
C GLU A 149 -12.99 -1.96 -0.38
N GLY A 150 -12.11 -2.89 -0.01
CA GLY A 150 -11.42 -3.79 -0.92
C GLY A 150 -10.13 -3.19 -1.51
N PRO A 151 -9.67 -3.72 -2.66
CA PRO A 151 -8.36 -3.36 -3.20
C PRO A 151 -8.35 -1.98 -3.89
N PHE A 152 -7.37 -1.15 -3.52
CA PHE A 152 -7.01 0.10 -4.18
C PHE A 152 -5.70 -0.06 -4.93
N LEU A 153 -5.57 0.58 -6.09
CA LEU A 153 -4.35 0.56 -6.91
C LEU A 153 -3.92 1.97 -7.25
N SER A 154 -2.62 2.17 -7.34
CA SER A 154 -2.06 3.35 -8.01
C SER A 154 -2.25 3.26 -9.52
N ASN A 155 -1.89 4.34 -10.21
CA ASN A 155 -1.54 4.26 -11.62
C ASN A 155 -0.38 3.27 -11.84
N ALA A 156 -0.39 2.59 -12.99
CA ALA A 156 0.73 1.78 -13.44
C ALA A 156 1.78 2.65 -14.13
N VAL A 157 3.05 2.45 -13.80
CA VAL A 157 4.16 3.14 -14.45
C VAL A 157 5.15 2.12 -14.97
N SER A 158 5.39 2.18 -16.28
CA SER A 158 6.35 1.30 -16.94
C SER A 158 7.67 2.03 -17.16
N THR A 159 8.76 1.27 -17.06
CA THR A 159 10.11 1.73 -17.39
C THR A 159 10.85 0.62 -18.11
N THR A 160 12.01 0.93 -18.68
CA THR A 160 12.87 -0.08 -19.31
C THR A 160 13.99 -0.43 -18.35
N LEU A 161 14.07 -1.71 -17.96
CA LEU A 161 15.29 -2.28 -17.41
C LEU A 161 16.25 -2.45 -18.58
N GLY A 162 17.27 -1.59 -18.65
CA GLY A 162 18.29 -1.67 -19.68
C GLY A 162 19.64 -2.00 -19.07
N ALA A 163 20.53 -2.57 -19.90
CA ALA A 163 21.96 -2.63 -19.65
C ALA A 163 22.44 -1.26 -19.17
N GLY A 164 22.78 -1.15 -17.88
CA GLY A 164 23.15 0.10 -17.26
C GLY A 164 24.30 0.74 -18.05
N ALA A 165 24.10 1.98 -18.50
CA ALA A 165 25.22 2.88 -18.69
C ALA A 165 25.74 3.18 -17.28
N GLY A 166 26.71 2.39 -16.82
CA GLY A 166 27.47 2.72 -15.62
C GLY A 166 28.11 4.11 -15.79
N PRO A 167 28.26 4.88 -14.70
CA PRO A 167 29.13 6.05 -14.73
C PRO A 167 30.57 5.67 -15.11
#